data_AF-A0A3A9K3P5-F1
#
_entry.id   AF-A0A3A9K3P5-F1
#
_cell.length_a   1.000
_cell.length_b   1.000
_cell.length_c   1.000
_cell.angle_alpha   90.00
_cell.angle_beta   90.00
_cell.angle_gamma   90.00
#
_symmetry.space_group_name_H-M   'P 1'
#
loop_
_entity.id
_entity.type
_entity.pdbx_description
1 polymer ?
#
loop_
_entity_poly.entity_id
_entity_poly.type
_entity_poly.pdbx_seq_one_letter_code
_entity_poly.pdbx_strand_id
1 'polypeptide(L)'
;MVPFIIKNLVSQKGLSLLEVLISLTILAIVIIPISGLFIQSAKSIQVSDTILDETYIVQEYIETVTYYSKTIPFDQVSAQLTAEGFTEITSNEDTYAGYKVIDGEYITIKLEKNEAQEGLISLIVGVSEVYPYDRFDTYMETILYWEGE
;
A
#
# COMPACT_ATOMS: atom_id res chain seq x y z
N MET A 1 -0.92 10.93 -73.26
CA MET A 1 -0.65 9.50 -73.54
C MET A 1 0.23 8.97 -72.42
N VAL A 2 -0.40 8.53 -71.33
CA VAL A 2 0.25 7.93 -70.15
C VAL A 2 0.11 6.43 -70.32
N PRO A 3 1.21 5.67 -70.46
CA PRO A 3 1.41 4.55 -69.53
C PRO A 3 2.87 4.08 -69.45
N PHE A 4 3.73 4.76 -68.68
CA PHE A 4 5.03 4.17 -68.31
C PHE A 4 5.18 3.95 -66.79
N ILE A 5 4.37 4.64 -65.98
CA ILE A 5 4.53 4.68 -64.53
C ILE A 5 3.88 3.46 -63.82
N ILE A 6 2.98 2.72 -64.48
CA ILE A 6 2.19 1.64 -63.82
C ILE A 6 2.82 0.24 -63.99
N LYS A 7 3.94 0.08 -64.69
CA LYS A 7 4.45 -1.27 -65.03
C LYS A 7 5.10 -2.04 -63.86
N ASN A 8 5.26 -1.44 -62.67
CA ASN A 8 5.94 -2.07 -61.53
C ASN A 8 5.07 -2.26 -60.27
N LEU A 9 3.73 -2.17 -60.38
CA LEU A 9 2.84 -2.39 -59.23
C LEU A 9 2.38 -3.84 -59.04
N VAL A 10 2.75 -4.75 -59.93
CA VAL A 10 2.39 -6.18 -59.82
C VAL A 10 3.67 -7.02 -59.76
N SER A 11 4.30 -7.04 -58.59
CA SER A 11 5.30 -8.03 -58.23
C SER A 11 4.58 -9.36 -57.95
N GLN A 12 4.73 -10.36 -58.81
CA GLN A 12 4.28 -11.74 -58.56
C GLN A 12 5.30 -12.55 -57.75
N LYS A 13 6.12 -11.89 -56.92
CA LYS A 13 6.94 -12.61 -55.92
C LYS A 13 6.03 -12.93 -54.74
N GLY A 14 5.54 -14.17 -54.67
CA GLY A 14 4.91 -14.68 -53.45
C GLY A 14 5.85 -14.56 -52.26
N LEU A 15 5.29 -14.42 -51.05
CA LEU A 15 6.05 -14.44 -49.81
C LEU A 15 6.84 -15.74 -49.72
N SER A 16 8.16 -15.64 -49.52
CA SER A 16 8.95 -16.83 -49.24
C SER A 16 8.64 -17.35 -47.83
N LEU A 17 8.71 -18.66 -47.64
CA LEU A 17 8.52 -19.27 -46.32
C LEU A 17 9.53 -18.72 -45.29
N LEU A 18 10.72 -18.36 -45.74
CA LEU A 18 11.76 -17.72 -44.95
C LEU A 18 11.35 -16.32 -44.46
N GLU A 19 10.75 -15.50 -45.32
CA GLU A 19 10.26 -14.16 -44.94
C GLU A 19 9.18 -14.25 -43.86
N VAL A 20 8.22 -15.17 -44.02
CA VAL A 20 7.16 -15.38 -43.03
C VAL A 20 7.75 -15.79 -41.68
N LEU A 21 8.73 -16.68 -41.69
CA LEU A 21 9.41 -17.15 -40.48
C LEU A 21 10.17 -16.02 -39.79
N ILE A 22 10.90 -15.19 -40.54
CA ILE A 22 11.64 -14.04 -40.00
C ILE A 22 10.66 -13.02 -39.42
N SER A 23 9.56 -12.70 -40.13
CA SER A 23 8.55 -11.76 -39.62
C SER A 23 7.89 -12.25 -38.33
N LEU A 24 7.54 -13.54 -38.25
CA LEU A 24 6.99 -14.13 -37.03
C LEU A 24 8.01 -14.13 -35.88
N THR A 25 9.28 -14.38 -36.18
CA THR A 25 10.36 -14.36 -35.19
C THR A 25 10.56 -12.96 -34.63
N ILE A 26 10.63 -11.93 -35.49
CA ILE A 26 10.74 -10.53 -35.06
C ILE A 26 9.51 -10.12 -34.24
N LEU A 27 8.32 -10.54 -34.67
CA LEU A 27 7.09 -10.28 -33.92
C LEU A 27 7.13 -10.90 -32.52
N ALA A 28 7.57 -12.15 -32.38
CA ALA A 28 7.71 -12.81 -31.09
C ALA A 28 8.72 -12.11 -30.17
N ILE A 29 9.87 -11.67 -30.73
CA ILE A 29 10.90 -10.90 -30.01
C ILE A 29 10.31 -9.61 -29.42
N VAL A 30 9.34 -8.98 -30.09
CA VAL A 30 8.70 -7.75 -29.62
C VAL A 30 7.54 -8.03 -28.64
N ILE A 31 6.68 -9.01 -28.92
CA ILE A 31 5.49 -9.28 -28.12
C ILE A 31 5.83 -9.78 -26.72
N ILE A 32 6.81 -10.68 -26.59
CA ILE A 32 7.16 -11.31 -25.31
C ILE A 32 7.57 -10.28 -24.24
N PRO A 33 8.56 -9.38 -24.48
CA PRO A 33 8.96 -8.41 -23.46
C PRO A 33 7.84 -7.41 -23.13
N ILE A 34 7.07 -6.97 -24.13
CA ILE A 34 5.93 -6.07 -23.91
C ILE A 34 4.88 -6.73 -23.01
N SER A 35 4.60 -8.02 -23.24
CA SER A 35 3.68 -8.79 -22.40
C SER A 35 4.18 -8.89 -20.95
N GLY A 36 5.49 -9.06 -20.76
CA GLY A 36 6.11 -9.03 -19.43
C GLY A 36 5.92 -7.70 -18.71
N LEU A 37 6.10 -6.58 -19.42
CA LEU A 37 5.86 -5.24 -18.87
C LEU A 37 4.40 -5.06 -18.44
N PHE A 38 3.43 -5.48 -19.26
CA PHE A 38 2.01 -5.39 -18.91
C PHE A 38 1.66 -6.17 -17.64
N ILE A 39 2.18 -7.40 -17.48
CA ILE A 39 1.97 -8.20 -16.27
C ILE A 39 2.56 -7.51 -15.05
N GLN A 40 3.76 -6.94 -15.18
CA GLN A 40 4.40 -6.23 -14.08
C GLN A 40 3.63 -4.95 -13.71
N SER A 41 3.16 -4.19 -14.70
CA SER A 41 2.33 -3.00 -14.46
C SER A 41 1.03 -3.34 -13.76
N ALA A 42 0.34 -4.41 -14.18
CA ALA A 42 -0.90 -4.84 -13.53
C ALA A 42 -0.68 -5.21 -12.05
N LYS A 43 0.40 -5.95 -11.74
CA LYS A 43 0.79 -6.27 -10.37
C LYS A 43 1.14 -5.03 -9.55
N SER A 44 1.90 -4.10 -10.14
CA SER A 44 2.28 -2.86 -9.47
C SER A 44 1.07 -2.01 -9.12
N ILE A 45 0.08 -1.93 -10.01
CA ILE A 45 -1.18 -1.20 -9.75
C ILE A 45 -1.91 -1.81 -8.56
N GLN A 46 -2.08 -3.13 -8.54
CA GLN A 46 -2.76 -3.80 -7.44
C GLN A 46 -2.07 -3.57 -6.08
N VAL A 47 -0.74 -3.65 -6.05
CA VAL A 47 0.04 -3.35 -4.83
C VAL A 47 -0.09 -1.88 -4.44
N SER A 48 -0.05 -0.95 -5.40
CA SER A 48 -0.25 0.48 -5.13
C SER A 48 -1.64 0.79 -4.59
N ASP A 49 -2.69 0.19 -5.13
CA ASP A 49 -4.06 0.35 -4.65
C ASP A 49 -4.17 -0.12 -3.19
N THR A 50 -3.59 -1.29 -2.88
CA THR A 50 -3.58 -1.86 -1.51
C THR A 50 -2.86 -0.93 -0.53
N ILE A 51 -1.65 -0.46 -0.86
CA ILE A 51 -0.89 0.46 -0.01
C ILE A 51 -1.65 1.78 0.20
N LEU A 52 -2.35 2.29 -0.82
CA LEU A 52 -3.14 3.50 -0.69
C LEU A 52 -4.31 3.31 0.29
N ASP A 53 -5.04 2.21 0.17
CA ASP A 53 -6.16 1.88 1.06
C ASP A 53 -5.67 1.71 2.51
N GLU A 54 -4.59 0.96 2.73
CA GLU A 54 -3.95 0.82 4.05
C GLU A 54 -3.46 2.17 4.61
N THR A 55 -2.88 3.02 3.76
CA THR A 55 -2.43 4.37 4.14
C THR A 55 -3.60 5.22 4.62
N TYR A 56 -4.76 5.16 3.94
CA TYR A 56 -5.96 5.87 4.37
C TYR A 56 -6.45 5.39 5.73
N ILE A 57 -6.46 4.07 5.95
CA ILE A 57 -6.82 3.48 7.25
C ILE A 57 -5.86 3.95 8.34
N VAL A 58 -4.55 3.87 8.11
CA VAL A 58 -3.54 4.33 9.08
C VAL A 58 -3.72 5.80 9.41
N GLN A 59 -3.95 6.65 8.40
CA GLN A 59 -4.17 8.08 8.61
C GLN A 59 -5.43 8.35 9.44
N GLU A 60 -6.53 7.66 9.16
CA GLU A 60 -7.79 7.80 9.90
C GLU A 60 -7.59 7.51 11.41
N TYR A 61 -6.85 6.45 11.74
CA TYR A 61 -6.55 6.12 13.13
C TYR A 61 -5.56 7.09 13.77
N ILE A 62 -4.59 7.64 13.03
CA ILE A 62 -3.76 8.73 13.54
C ILE A 62 -4.60 9.94 13.91
N GLU A 63 -5.52 10.34 13.02
CA GLU A 63 -6.40 11.48 13.27
C GLU A 63 -7.33 11.23 14.46
N THR A 64 -7.84 10.01 14.58
CA THR A 64 -8.68 9.57 15.71
C THR A 64 -7.92 9.63 17.03
N VAL A 65 -6.71 9.08 17.10
CA VAL A 65 -5.91 9.10 18.34
C VAL A 65 -5.41 10.52 18.66
N THR A 66 -5.12 11.34 17.63
CA THR A 66 -4.82 12.78 17.81
C THR A 66 -6.02 13.55 18.35
N TYR A 67 -7.23 13.15 18.01
CA TYR A 67 -8.44 13.70 18.61
C TYR A 67 -8.56 13.28 20.08
N TYR A 68 -8.25 12.03 20.41
CA TYR A 68 -8.21 11.56 21.81
C TYR A 68 -7.17 12.28 22.65
N SER A 69 -6.00 12.59 22.09
CA SER A 69 -4.96 13.34 22.81
C SER A 69 -5.40 14.74 23.26
N LYS A 70 -6.49 15.27 22.67
CA LYS A 70 -7.06 16.59 22.98
C LYS A 70 -8.36 16.53 23.78
N THR A 71 -8.96 15.35 23.92
CA THR A 71 -10.34 15.24 24.43
C THR A 71 -10.49 14.32 25.62
N ILE A 72 -9.59 13.35 25.78
CA ILE A 72 -9.65 12.40 26.90
C ILE A 72 -8.28 12.28 27.58
N PRO A 73 -8.26 12.01 28.90
CA PRO A 73 -7.04 11.65 29.60
C PRO A 73 -6.43 10.34 29.09
N PHE A 74 -5.10 10.24 29.17
CA PHE A 74 -4.35 9.10 28.59
C PHE A 74 -4.77 7.75 29.20
N ASP A 75 -5.10 7.73 30.48
CA ASP A 75 -5.57 6.53 31.20
C ASP A 75 -6.92 6.00 30.70
N GLN A 76 -7.68 6.81 29.95
CA GLN A 76 -8.97 6.41 29.35
C GLN A 76 -8.83 5.90 27.92
N VAL A 77 -7.66 6.05 27.28
CA VAL A 77 -7.45 5.67 25.88
C VAL A 77 -7.62 4.18 25.66
N SER A 78 -7.11 3.36 26.56
CA SER A 78 -7.24 1.90 26.48
C SER A 78 -8.71 1.46 26.50
N ALA A 79 -9.51 2.05 27.39
CA ALA A 79 -10.94 1.81 27.47
C ALA A 79 -11.68 2.27 26.21
N GLN A 80 -11.34 3.45 25.68
CA GLN A 80 -11.94 4.01 24.47
C GLN A 80 -11.64 3.13 23.24
N LEU A 81 -10.39 2.75 23.03
CA LEU A 81 -10.00 1.90 21.89
C LEU A 81 -10.58 0.49 22.02
N THR A 82 -10.66 -0.07 23.24
CA THR A 82 -11.33 -1.35 23.47
C THR A 82 -12.83 -1.27 23.14
N ALA A 83 -13.49 -0.16 23.45
CA ALA A 83 -14.90 0.08 23.10
C ALA A 83 -15.12 0.16 21.57
N GLU A 84 -14.11 0.60 20.82
CA GLU A 84 -14.11 0.61 19.34
C GLU A 84 -13.76 -0.73 18.70
N GLY A 85 -13.52 -1.76 19.53
CA GLY A 85 -13.27 -3.12 19.10
C GLY A 85 -11.79 -3.47 18.95
N PHE A 86 -10.87 -2.68 19.51
CA PHE A 86 -9.48 -3.11 19.65
C PHE A 86 -9.35 -4.16 20.75
N THR A 87 -8.51 -5.15 20.49
CA THR A 87 -8.02 -6.11 21.46
C THR A 87 -6.72 -5.59 22.02
N GLU A 88 -6.69 -5.35 23.33
CA GLU A 88 -5.51 -4.90 24.04
C GLU A 88 -4.43 -6.00 24.09
N ILE A 89 -3.18 -5.61 23.83
CA ILE A 89 -1.98 -6.46 23.97
C ILE A 89 -1.25 -6.07 25.26
N THR A 90 -1.05 -4.77 25.44
CA THR A 90 -0.38 -4.17 26.59
C THR A 90 -1.05 -2.85 26.92
N SER A 91 -1.39 -2.62 28.19
CA SER A 91 -1.76 -1.29 28.69
C SER A 91 -1.18 -1.08 30.08
N ASN A 92 -0.43 -0.01 30.25
CA ASN A 92 0.05 0.48 31.54
C ASN A 92 -0.01 2.03 31.55
N GLU A 93 0.52 2.66 32.60
CA GLU A 93 0.45 4.11 32.74
C GLU A 93 1.21 4.87 31.64
N ASP A 94 2.19 4.24 30.99
CA ASP A 94 3.11 4.89 30.05
C ASP A 94 3.01 4.34 28.63
N THR A 95 2.45 3.14 28.44
CA THR A 95 2.34 2.50 27.13
C THR A 95 0.99 1.84 26.93
N TYR A 96 0.51 1.91 25.69
CA TYR A 96 -0.63 1.16 25.20
C TYR A 96 -0.28 0.51 23.87
N ALA A 97 -0.71 -0.73 23.68
CA ALA A 97 -0.64 -1.43 22.40
C ALA A 97 -1.91 -2.28 22.24
N GLY A 98 -2.57 -2.14 21.10
CA GLY A 98 -3.76 -2.93 20.78
C GLY A 98 -3.92 -3.12 19.28
N TYR A 99 -4.72 -4.11 18.90
CA TYR A 99 -4.99 -4.43 17.51
C TYR A 99 -6.46 -4.65 17.23
N LYS A 100 -6.88 -4.40 15.98
CA LYS A 100 -8.21 -4.69 15.47
C LYS A 100 -8.07 -5.42 14.14
N VAL A 101 -8.93 -6.41 13.90
CA VAL A 101 -8.94 -7.15 12.64
C VAL A 101 -10.05 -6.61 11.76
N ILE A 102 -9.69 -6.16 10.56
CA ILE A 102 -10.62 -5.69 9.53
C ILE A 102 -10.25 -6.40 8.23
N ASP A 103 -11.21 -7.09 7.62
CA ASP A 103 -11.04 -7.81 6.34
C ASP A 103 -9.86 -8.80 6.26
N GLY A 104 -9.42 -9.31 7.42
CA GLY A 104 -8.31 -10.26 7.53
C GLY A 104 -6.95 -9.61 7.81
N GLU A 105 -6.89 -8.29 7.82
CA GLU A 105 -5.70 -7.49 8.15
C GLU A 105 -5.73 -7.04 9.60
N TYR A 106 -4.54 -6.90 10.19
CA TYR A 106 -4.34 -6.44 11.56
C TYR A 106 -3.94 -4.97 11.58
N ILE A 107 -4.83 -4.13 12.10
CA ILE A 107 -4.58 -2.73 12.38
C ILE A 107 -4.06 -2.63 13.80
N THR A 108 -2.85 -2.13 13.97
CA THR A 108 -2.19 -2.02 15.28
C THR A 108 -1.97 -0.56 15.64
N ILE A 109 -2.28 -0.22 16.88
CA ILE A 109 -1.97 1.07 17.49
C ILE A 109 -1.00 0.82 18.63
N LYS A 110 0.11 1.56 18.67
CA LYS A 110 1.09 1.58 19.76
C LYS A 110 1.28 3.03 20.21
N LEU A 111 1.15 3.26 21.50
CA LEU A 111 1.34 4.53 22.19
C LEU A 111 2.41 4.33 23.26
N GLU A 112 3.39 5.22 23.32
CA GLU A 112 4.48 5.17 24.30
C GLU A 112 4.85 6.58 24.75
N LYS A 113 4.74 6.86 26.05
CA LYS A 113 5.20 8.11 26.64
C LYS A 113 6.71 8.23 26.46
N ASN A 114 7.14 9.42 26.07
CA ASN A 114 8.55 9.71 25.89
C ASN A 114 9.20 10.07 27.23
N GLU A 115 10.08 9.22 27.73
CA GLU A 115 10.83 9.46 28.99
C GLU A 115 11.70 10.73 28.94
N ALA A 116 12.10 11.20 27.75
CA ALA A 116 12.98 12.36 27.60
C ALA A 116 12.23 13.71 27.57
N GLN A 117 10.92 13.72 27.30
CA GLN A 117 10.12 14.94 27.15
C GLN A 117 8.72 14.74 27.74
N GLU A 118 8.48 15.31 28.93
CA GLU A 118 7.20 15.24 29.63
C GLU A 118 6.05 15.73 28.74
N GLY A 119 4.96 14.94 28.68
CA GLY A 119 3.75 15.23 27.94
C GLY A 119 3.77 14.85 26.46
N LEU A 120 4.88 14.34 25.92
CA LEU A 120 4.95 13.82 24.56
C LEU A 120 4.78 12.30 24.52
N ILE A 121 3.98 11.84 23.58
CA ILE A 121 3.69 10.42 23.33
C ILE A 121 4.03 10.09 21.89
N SER A 122 4.80 9.03 21.67
CA SER A 122 4.96 8.42 20.36
C SER A 122 3.74 7.58 20.03
N LEU A 123 3.17 7.83 18.85
CA LEU A 123 2.08 7.07 18.27
C LEU A 123 2.57 6.38 17.00
N ILE A 124 2.47 5.05 16.98
CA ILE A 124 2.70 4.23 15.79
C ILE A 124 1.38 3.55 15.44
N VAL A 125 0.94 3.73 14.19
CA VAL A 125 -0.21 3.02 13.64
C VAL A 125 0.25 2.26 12.40
N GLY A 126 -0.13 0.99 12.28
CA GLY A 126 0.25 0.18 11.13
C GLY A 126 -0.72 -0.95 10.80
N VAL A 127 -0.69 -1.36 9.54
CA VAL A 127 -1.47 -2.48 8.99
C VAL A 127 -0.52 -3.62 8.63
N SER A 128 -0.95 -4.85 8.88
CA SER A 128 -0.18 -6.06 8.56
C SER A 128 -1.09 -7.22 8.22
N GLU A 129 -0.71 -8.04 7.23
CA GLU A 129 -1.43 -9.28 6.92
C GLU A 129 -1.16 -10.40 7.96
N VAL A 130 -0.03 -10.34 8.65
CA VAL A 130 0.49 -11.47 9.46
C VAL A 130 0.95 -11.04 10.84
N TYR A 131 0.56 -11.81 11.85
CA TYR A 131 1.12 -11.73 13.21
C TYR A 131 2.58 -12.24 13.23
N PRO A 132 3.56 -11.56 13.88
CA PRO A 132 3.42 -10.52 14.90
C PRO A 132 3.51 -9.08 14.38
N TYR A 133 2.91 -8.16 15.16
CA TYR A 133 2.67 -6.72 14.94
C TYR A 133 3.92 -5.81 14.82
N ASP A 134 5.04 -6.34 14.36
CA ASP A 134 6.33 -5.63 14.31
C ASP A 134 6.83 -5.46 12.87
N ARG A 135 6.11 -6.05 11.90
CA ARG A 135 6.30 -5.85 10.48
C ARG A 135 5.00 -5.38 9.87
N PHE A 136 4.93 -4.08 9.61
CA PHE A 136 3.82 -3.48 8.93
C PHE A 136 4.11 -3.42 7.43
N ASP A 137 3.08 -3.71 6.64
CA ASP A 137 3.10 -3.49 5.20
C ASP A 137 3.01 -1.98 4.92
N THR A 138 2.15 -1.29 5.70
CA THR A 138 2.04 0.17 5.77
C THR A 138 2.00 0.64 7.22
N TYR A 139 2.79 1.65 7.56
CA TYR A 139 2.73 2.29 8.87
C TYR A 139 3.04 3.79 8.82
N MET A 140 2.59 4.50 9.85
CA MET A 140 2.94 5.89 10.12
C MET A 140 3.28 6.05 11.60
N GLU A 141 4.20 6.98 11.86
CA GLU A 141 4.62 7.36 13.19
C GLU A 141 4.47 8.87 13.36
N THR A 142 3.97 9.30 14.52
CA THR A 142 3.85 10.70 14.88
C THR A 142 4.08 10.90 16.37
N ILE A 143 4.48 12.12 16.74
CA ILE A 143 4.62 12.52 18.14
C ILE A 143 3.47 13.45 18.48
N LEU A 144 2.74 13.10 19.53
CA LEU A 144 1.59 13.86 20.01
C LEU A 144 1.91 14.49 21.36
N TYR A 145 1.41 15.70 21.57
CA TYR A 145 1.29 16.27 22.91
C TYR A 145 -0.09 15.91 23.49
N TRP A 146 -0.10 15.42 24.72
CA TRP A 146 -1.34 15.01 25.39
C TRP A 146 -1.87 16.15 26.25
N GLU A 147 -2.97 16.76 25.80
CA GLU A 147 -3.60 17.93 26.43
C GLU A 147 -4.78 17.54 27.33
N GLY A 148 -5.30 16.31 27.19
CA GLY A 148 -6.30 15.77 28.10
C GLY A 148 -5.68 15.47 29.47
N GLU A 149 -5.72 16.43 30.38
CA GLU A 149 -5.59 16.23 31.84
C GLU A 149 -6.97 16.25 32.51
#